data_AF-A0A6A7BGY1-F1
#
_entry.id   AF-A0A6A7BGY1-F1
#
_cell.length_a   1.000
_cell.length_b   1.000
_cell.length_c   1.000
_cell.angle_alpha   90.00
_cell.angle_beta   90.00
_cell.angle_gamma   90.00
#
_symmetry.space_group_name_H-M   'P 1'
#
loop_
_entity.id
_entity.type
_entity.pdbx_description
1 polymer ?
#
loop_
_entity_poly.entity_id
_entity_poly.type
_entity_poly.pdbx_seq_one_letter_code
_entity_poly.pdbx_strand_id
1 'polypeptide(L)'
;MFSAAIIRVLTFEELSLTHTCCYRIRDEVYGRFTRPTVEEAQDIRAIDREDIALLDRLMEEFEDAWAQYPGNFAKFLKKVWKPRMRQERRKRKHNEQLLREAGVILEKVPSEMRQDQAGMRTVYRRDVYISESEDDDISTSNGEESDEEDEDGYMTAAEEE
;
A
#
# COMPACT_ATOMS: atom_id res chain seq x y z
N MET A 1 -20.16 -5.60 1.58
CA MET A 1 -19.73 -4.67 0.50
C MET A 1 -18.47 -3.87 0.85
N PHE A 2 -18.30 -3.36 2.08
CA PHE A 2 -17.09 -2.59 2.45
C PHE A 2 -15.77 -3.37 2.29
N SER A 3 -15.77 -4.68 2.56
CA SER A 3 -14.56 -5.51 2.44
C SER A 3 -13.98 -5.55 1.03
N ALA A 4 -14.82 -5.57 -0.01
CA ALA A 4 -14.37 -5.62 -1.41
C ALA A 4 -13.66 -4.31 -1.82
N ALA A 5 -14.21 -3.15 -1.41
CA ALA A 5 -13.57 -1.87 -1.65
C ALA A 5 -12.19 -1.77 -0.97
N ILE A 6 -12.07 -2.24 0.28
CA ILE A 6 -10.80 -2.25 1.01
C ILE A 6 -9.78 -3.18 0.34
N ILE A 7 -10.18 -4.41 -0.03
CA ILE A 7 -9.31 -5.34 -0.76
C ILE A 7 -8.85 -4.73 -2.08
N ARG A 8 -9.73 -4.04 -2.80
CA ARG A 8 -9.39 -3.36 -4.06
C ARG A 8 -8.34 -2.29 -3.87
N VAL A 9 -8.48 -1.43 -2.86
CA VAL A 9 -7.49 -0.39 -2.54
C VAL A 9 -6.14 -1.01 -2.16
N LEU A 10 -6.13 -1.99 -1.24
CA LEU A 10 -4.89 -2.66 -0.84
C LEU A 10 -4.20 -3.36 -2.01
N THR A 11 -4.96 -4.03 -2.88
CA THR A 11 -4.42 -4.71 -4.05
C THR A 11 -3.89 -3.70 -5.07
N PHE A 12 -4.60 -2.60 -5.29
CA PHE A 12 -4.17 -1.52 -6.15
C PHE A 12 -2.82 -0.94 -5.71
N GLU A 13 -2.68 -0.63 -4.42
CA GLU A 13 -1.43 -0.13 -3.83
C GLU A 13 -0.28 -1.15 -3.97
N GLU A 14 -0.54 -2.43 -3.67
CA GLU A 14 0.47 -3.48 -3.76
C GLU A 14 0.90 -3.77 -5.22
N LEU A 15 0.03 -3.52 -6.21
CA LEU A 15 0.37 -3.56 -7.63
C LEU A 15 1.08 -2.29 -8.12
N SER A 16 1.16 -1.24 -7.29
CA SER A 16 1.76 0.06 -7.61
C SER A 16 1.12 0.73 -8.84
N LEU A 17 -0.18 0.53 -9.03
CA LEU A 17 -0.94 1.14 -10.12
C LEU A 17 -1.02 2.66 -9.96
N THR A 18 -1.05 3.40 -11.07
CA THR A 18 -1.13 4.86 -11.01
C THR A 18 -2.57 5.31 -10.84
N HIS A 19 -2.84 6.13 -9.83
CA HIS A 19 -4.16 6.71 -9.61
C HIS A 19 -4.52 7.74 -10.70
N THR A 20 -5.11 7.30 -11.80
CA THR A 20 -5.55 8.21 -12.88
C THR A 20 -6.88 8.91 -12.56
N CYS A 21 -7.63 8.44 -11.55
CA CYS A 21 -8.98 8.91 -11.23
C CYS A 21 -9.13 9.63 -9.88
N CYS A 22 -8.07 9.73 -9.07
CA CYS A 22 -8.13 10.34 -7.73
C CYS A 22 -8.05 11.87 -7.80
N TYR A 23 -9.06 12.48 -8.44
CA TYR A 23 -9.23 13.92 -8.62
C TYR A 23 -9.52 14.70 -7.33
N ARG A 24 -9.64 14.08 -6.14
CA ARG A 24 -10.37 14.74 -5.03
C ARG A 24 -9.84 14.65 -3.60
N ILE A 25 -8.81 13.87 -3.28
CA ILE A 25 -8.60 13.51 -1.86
C ILE A 25 -7.42 14.22 -1.18
N ARG A 26 -6.49 14.87 -1.90
CA ARG A 26 -5.41 15.59 -1.19
C ARG A 26 -4.90 16.87 -1.85
N ASP A 27 -4.71 16.89 -3.16
CA ASP A 27 -3.81 17.91 -3.73
C ASP A 27 -4.47 19.13 -4.37
N GLU A 28 -5.79 19.12 -4.60
CA GLU A 28 -6.52 20.36 -4.92
C GLU A 28 -6.62 21.33 -3.72
N VAL A 29 -6.44 20.83 -2.49
CA VAL A 29 -6.45 21.66 -1.27
C VAL A 29 -5.08 22.29 -0.98
N TYR A 30 -3.99 21.64 -1.38
CA TYR A 30 -2.61 22.06 -1.02
C TYR A 30 -1.72 22.45 -2.22
N GLY A 31 -2.27 22.47 -3.45
CA GLY A 31 -1.72 23.23 -4.58
C GLY A 31 -0.42 22.73 -5.21
N ARG A 32 -0.03 21.46 -5.00
CA ARG A 32 1.25 20.92 -5.49
C ARG A 32 1.16 19.88 -6.61
N PHE A 33 -0.03 19.48 -7.07
CA PHE A 33 -0.16 18.50 -8.14
C PHE A 33 -1.01 19.03 -9.30
N THR A 34 -0.41 19.07 -10.49
CA THR A 34 -1.09 19.34 -11.74
C THR A 34 -1.81 18.09 -12.23
N ARG A 35 -3.07 18.26 -12.61
CA ARG A 35 -3.88 17.20 -13.20
C ARG A 35 -3.22 16.70 -14.51
N PRO A 36 -3.06 15.39 -14.71
CA PRO A 36 -2.68 14.86 -16.01
C PRO A 36 -3.69 15.31 -17.07
N THR A 37 -3.18 15.73 -18.22
CA THR A 37 -3.98 15.95 -19.42
C THR A 37 -4.68 14.67 -19.84
N VAL A 38 -5.66 14.77 -20.72
CA VAL A 38 -6.39 13.60 -21.22
C VAL A 38 -5.44 12.64 -21.93
N GLU A 39 -4.47 13.16 -22.67
CA GLU A 39 -3.43 12.40 -23.38
C GLU A 39 -2.53 11.66 -22.39
N GLU A 40 -1.97 12.36 -21.39
CA GLU A 40 -1.15 11.73 -20.35
C GLU A 40 -1.92 10.65 -19.58
N ALA A 41 -3.20 10.88 -19.30
CA ALA A 41 -4.05 9.89 -18.64
C ALA A 41 -4.28 8.64 -19.52
N GLN A 42 -4.34 8.80 -20.85
CA GLN A 42 -4.43 7.68 -21.78
C GLN A 42 -3.12 6.90 -21.83
N ASP A 43 -1.97 7.57 -21.85
CA ASP A 43 -0.66 6.94 -21.84
C ASP A 43 -0.43 6.14 -20.56
N ILE A 44 -0.76 6.72 -19.40
CA ILE A 44 -0.69 6.02 -18.12
C ILE A 44 -1.58 4.77 -18.14
N ARG A 45 -2.82 4.87 -18.65
CA ARG A 45 -3.72 3.72 -18.76
C ARG A 45 -3.21 2.65 -19.73
N ALA A 46 -2.51 3.06 -20.79
CA ALA A 46 -1.91 2.13 -21.74
C ALA A 46 -0.76 1.35 -21.09
N ILE A 47 0.10 2.03 -20.32
CA ILE A 47 1.19 1.43 -19.54
C ILE A 47 0.63 0.48 -18.47
N ASP A 48 -0.39 0.93 -17.73
CA ASP A 48 -0.96 0.18 -16.61
C ASP A 48 -1.96 -0.90 -17.07
N ARG A 49 -2.23 -1.06 -18.36
CA ARG A 49 -3.29 -1.95 -18.89
C ARG A 49 -3.16 -3.39 -18.40
N GLU A 50 -1.94 -3.94 -18.44
CA GLU A 50 -1.69 -5.33 -18.01
C GLU A 50 -1.92 -5.49 -16.50
N ASP A 51 -1.51 -4.50 -15.73
CA ASP A 51 -1.65 -4.50 -14.28
C ASP A 51 -3.10 -4.26 -13.83
N ILE A 52 -3.88 -3.48 -14.58
CA ILE A 52 -5.32 -3.33 -14.40
C ILE A 52 -6.03 -4.66 -14.67
N ALA A 53 -5.68 -5.34 -15.76
CA ALA A 53 -6.24 -6.66 -16.05
C ALA A 53 -5.89 -7.69 -14.96
N LEU A 54 -4.69 -7.61 -14.39
CA LEU A 54 -4.31 -8.42 -13.24
C LEU A 54 -5.13 -8.08 -11.99
N LEU A 55 -5.36 -6.79 -11.72
CA LEU A 55 -6.19 -6.33 -10.61
C LEU A 55 -7.60 -6.91 -10.71
N ASP A 56 -8.26 -6.81 -11.86
CA ASP A 56 -9.64 -7.29 -12.02
C ASP A 56 -9.72 -8.80 -11.79
N ARG A 57 -8.77 -9.58 -12.32
CA ARG A 57 -8.69 -11.03 -12.06
C ARG A 57 -8.47 -11.36 -10.58
N LEU A 58 -7.58 -10.63 -9.91
CA LEU A 58 -7.32 -10.82 -8.47
C LEU A 58 -8.54 -10.46 -7.64
N MET A 59 -9.31 -9.45 -8.06
CA MET A 59 -10.54 -9.06 -7.37
C MET A 59 -11.60 -10.15 -7.46
N GLU A 60 -11.81 -10.74 -8.63
CA GLU A 60 -12.70 -11.90 -8.78
C GLU A 60 -12.28 -13.04 -7.83
N GLU A 61 -10.99 -13.39 -7.82
CA GLU A 61 -10.43 -14.43 -6.95
C GLU A 61 -10.64 -14.12 -5.46
N PHE A 62 -10.38 -12.87 -5.04
CA PHE A 62 -10.50 -12.47 -3.65
C PHE A 62 -11.95 -12.32 -3.18
N GLU A 63 -12.86 -11.89 -4.05
CA GLU A 63 -14.29 -11.82 -3.74
C GLU A 63 -14.86 -13.21 -3.51
N ASP A 64 -14.54 -14.16 -4.39
CA ASP A 64 -14.94 -15.56 -4.24
C ASP A 64 -14.33 -16.21 -2.99
N ALA A 65 -13.04 -15.97 -2.75
CA ALA A 65 -12.36 -16.50 -1.57
C ALA A 65 -12.90 -15.89 -0.28
N TRP A 66 -13.23 -14.59 -0.28
CA TRP A 66 -13.78 -13.90 0.89
C TRP A 66 -15.20 -14.39 1.21
N ALA A 67 -16.04 -14.62 0.20
CA ALA A 67 -17.40 -15.14 0.38
C ALA A 67 -17.42 -16.52 1.06
N GLN A 68 -16.38 -17.33 0.83
CA GLN A 68 -16.25 -18.68 1.38
C GLN A 68 -15.43 -18.74 2.68
N TYR A 69 -14.85 -17.62 3.12
CA TYR A 69 -13.90 -17.62 4.24
C TYR A 69 -14.62 -17.53 5.59
N PRO A 70 -14.47 -18.52 6.51
CA PRO A 70 -15.18 -18.53 7.79
C PRO A 70 -14.56 -17.60 8.85
N GLY A 71 -13.41 -16.99 8.57
CA GLY A 71 -12.68 -16.16 9.53
C GLY A 71 -12.96 -14.65 9.38
N ASN A 72 -12.40 -13.86 10.30
CA ASN A 72 -12.45 -12.41 10.19
C ASN A 72 -11.54 -11.86 9.08
N PHE A 73 -11.77 -10.58 8.74
CA PHE A 73 -11.06 -9.89 7.66
C PHE A 73 -9.54 -9.84 7.85
N ALA A 74 -9.06 -9.60 9.07
CA ALA A 74 -7.62 -9.57 9.36
C ALA A 74 -6.95 -10.94 9.10
N LYS A 75 -7.62 -12.04 9.47
CA LYS A 75 -7.14 -13.40 9.18
C LYS A 75 -7.15 -13.69 7.68
N PHE A 76 -8.16 -13.23 6.95
CA PHE A 76 -8.19 -13.33 5.48
C PHE A 76 -7.02 -12.59 4.83
N LEU A 77 -6.76 -11.34 5.23
CA LEU A 77 -5.62 -10.58 4.70
C LEU A 77 -4.28 -11.31 4.92
N LYS A 78 -4.09 -11.87 6.12
CA LYS A 78 -2.86 -12.58 6.48
C LYS A 78 -2.71 -13.92 5.77
N LYS A 79 -3.80 -14.70 5.64
CA LYS A 79 -3.75 -16.10 5.19
C LYS A 79 -4.03 -16.29 3.70
N VAL A 80 -4.78 -15.38 3.07
CA VAL A 80 -5.21 -15.51 1.67
C VAL A 80 -4.58 -14.41 0.82
N TRP A 81 -4.90 -13.15 1.11
CA TRP A 81 -4.47 -12.01 0.29
C TRP A 81 -2.94 -11.85 0.24
N LYS A 82 -2.27 -11.76 1.40
CA LYS A 82 -0.83 -11.49 1.47
C LYS A 82 0.04 -12.57 0.80
N PRO A 83 -0.22 -13.88 1.01
CA PRO A 83 0.46 -14.94 0.26
C PRO A 83 0.26 -14.84 -1.25
N ARG A 84 -0.98 -14.56 -1.69
CA ARG A 84 -1.32 -14.42 -3.11
C ARG A 84 -0.60 -13.26 -3.78
N MET A 85 -0.55 -12.09 -3.13
CA MET A 85 0.21 -10.94 -3.63
C MET A 85 1.72 -11.17 -3.65
N ARG A 86 2.25 -11.89 -2.65
CA ARG A 86 3.66 -12.32 -2.66
C ARG A 86 3.98 -13.23 -3.86
N GLN A 87 3.04 -14.07 -4.29
CA GLN A 87 3.21 -14.88 -5.49
C GLN A 87 3.30 -14.02 -6.75
N GLU A 88 2.40 -13.05 -6.93
CA GLU A 88 2.44 -12.15 -8.10
C GLU A 88 3.72 -11.32 -8.14
N ARG A 89 4.14 -10.78 -6.99
CA ARG A 89 5.42 -10.07 -6.90
C ARG A 89 6.61 -10.94 -7.29
N ARG A 90 6.60 -12.24 -6.96
CA ARG A 90 7.66 -13.18 -7.37
C ARG A 90 7.64 -13.42 -8.89
N LYS A 91 6.45 -13.62 -9.47
CA LYS A 91 6.30 -13.77 -10.93
C LYS A 91 6.83 -12.55 -11.68
N ARG A 92 6.47 -11.34 -11.23
CA ARG A 92 6.96 -10.08 -11.80
C ARG A 92 8.48 -9.94 -11.73
N LYS A 93 9.08 -10.24 -10.57
CA LYS A 93 10.54 -10.23 -10.41
C LYS A 93 11.23 -11.23 -11.33
N HIS A 94 10.65 -12.42 -11.51
CA HIS A 94 11.18 -13.41 -12.42
C HIS A 94 11.10 -12.93 -13.88
N ASN A 95 9.99 -12.34 -14.29
CA ASN A 95 9.87 -11.76 -15.64
C ASN A 95 10.87 -10.62 -15.86
N GLU A 96 11.09 -9.75 -14.86
CA GLU A 96 12.11 -8.70 -14.94
C GLU A 96 13.52 -9.29 -15.12
N GLN A 97 13.83 -10.39 -14.43
CA GLN A 97 15.11 -11.09 -14.59
C GLN A 97 15.26 -11.68 -16.01
N LEU A 98 14.21 -12.31 -16.54
CA LEU A 98 14.23 -12.84 -17.91
C LEU A 98 14.46 -11.74 -18.96
N LEU A 99 13.85 -10.56 -18.77
CA LEU A 99 14.09 -9.43 -19.66
C LEU A 99 15.55 -8.95 -19.60
N ARG A 100 16.13 -8.89 -18.41
CA ARG A 100 17.56 -8.54 -18.23
C ARG A 100 18.48 -9.56 -18.89
N GLU A 101 18.18 -10.86 -18.75
CA GLU A 101 18.94 -11.94 -19.40
C GLU A 101 18.83 -11.88 -20.92
N ALA A 102 17.69 -11.44 -21.45
CA ALA A 102 17.49 -11.21 -22.88
C ALA A 102 18.21 -9.95 -23.42
N GLY A 103 18.98 -9.24 -22.58
CA GLY A 103 19.71 -8.03 -22.96
C GLY A 103 18.87 -6.75 -22.96
N VAL A 104 17.64 -6.79 -22.44
CA VAL A 104 16.80 -5.60 -22.27
C VAL A 104 17.24 -4.88 -20.99
N ILE A 105 17.93 -3.75 -21.15
CA ILE A 105 18.28 -2.87 -20.03
C ILE A 105 17.11 -1.92 -19.79
N LEU A 106 16.32 -2.21 -18.76
CA LEU A 106 15.33 -1.27 -18.25
C LEU A 106 16.08 -0.22 -17.40
N GLU A 107 16.35 0.94 -17.98
CA GLU A 107 16.83 2.08 -17.19
C GLU A 107 15.74 2.51 -16.21
N LYS A 108 16.04 2.41 -14.91
CA LYS A 108 15.22 3.06 -13.91
C LYS A 108 15.37 4.55 -14.11
N VAL A 109 14.32 5.21 -14.57
CA VAL A 109 14.21 6.66 -14.47
C VAL A 109 14.41 7.02 -13.00
N PRO A 110 15.47 7.78 -12.65
CA PRO A 110 15.72 8.16 -11.28
C PRO A 110 14.46 8.79 -10.68
N SER A 111 14.06 8.37 -9.47
CA SER A 111 12.86 8.92 -8.82
C SER A 111 12.92 10.44 -8.65
N GLU A 112 14.13 11.01 -8.67
CA GLU A 112 14.41 12.45 -8.64
C GLU A 112 14.00 13.16 -9.94
N MET A 113 14.11 12.50 -11.10
CA MET A 113 13.70 13.08 -12.40
C MET A 113 12.17 13.14 -12.60
N ARG A 114 11.38 12.51 -11.71
CA ARG A 114 9.90 12.59 -11.77
C ARG A 114 9.35 13.93 -11.26
N GLN A 115 10.15 14.78 -10.64
CA GLN A 115 9.69 16.08 -10.08
C GLN A 115 9.99 17.29 -10.98
N ASP A 116 10.80 17.13 -12.04
CA ASP A 116 11.49 18.29 -12.64
C ASP A 116 10.90 18.81 -13.96
N GLN A 117 9.88 18.17 -14.54
CA GLN A 117 9.21 18.73 -15.74
C GLN A 117 8.10 19.74 -15.45
N ALA A 118 7.80 20.02 -14.17
CA ALA A 118 6.80 21.01 -13.77
C ALA A 118 7.42 22.16 -12.97
N GLY A 119 8.38 22.91 -13.53
CA GLY A 119 8.72 24.20 -12.92
C GLY A 119 10.10 24.78 -13.17
N MET A 120 10.51 24.95 -14.42
CA MET A 120 11.52 25.96 -14.72
C MET A 120 10.89 27.36 -14.66
N ARG A 121 10.81 27.96 -13.46
CA ARG A 121 11.06 29.41 -13.22
C ARG A 121 11.10 29.80 -11.73
N THR A 122 12.34 29.94 -11.27
CA THR A 122 12.89 31.03 -10.44
C THR A 122 12.40 31.26 -9.00
N VAL A 123 13.28 30.88 -8.06
CA VAL A 123 13.85 31.70 -6.98
C VAL A 123 12.93 32.76 -6.36
N TYR A 124 12.36 32.44 -5.20
CA TYR A 124 12.36 33.38 -4.08
C TYR A 124 12.76 32.66 -2.79
N ARG A 125 14.03 32.89 -2.45
CA ARG A 125 14.58 32.92 -1.11
C ARG A 125 13.67 33.77 -0.21
N ARG A 126 13.11 33.16 0.85
CA ARG A 126 12.79 33.89 2.06
C ARG A 126 13.15 33.00 3.24
N ASP A 127 14.30 33.33 3.80
CA ASP A 127 14.77 32.84 5.08
C ASP A 127 13.64 33.00 6.11
N VAL A 128 13.05 31.89 6.54
CA VAL A 128 12.28 31.84 7.79
C VAL A 128 13.17 31.12 8.77
N TYR A 129 13.87 31.92 9.56
CA TYR A 129 14.43 31.52 10.84
C TYR A 129 13.29 30.84 11.63
N ILE A 130 13.38 29.52 11.81
CA ILE A 130 12.63 28.85 12.85
C ILE A 130 13.35 29.26 14.14
N SER A 131 12.78 30.23 14.85
CA SER A 131 13.10 30.41 16.27
C SER A 131 12.74 29.09 16.94
N GLU A 132 13.76 28.42 17.44
CA GLU A 132 13.65 27.37 18.45
C GLU A 132 12.96 28.03 19.67
N SER A 133 11.64 27.89 19.76
CA SER A 133 10.95 28.02 21.03
C SER A 133 11.09 26.69 21.73
N GLU A 134 12.07 26.65 22.63
CA GLU A 134 12.09 25.78 23.80
C GLU A 134 10.77 25.97 24.58
N ASP A 135 10.37 24.91 25.29
CA ASP A 135 9.25 24.84 26.24
C ASP A 135 7.89 24.36 25.67
N ASP A 136 7.68 23.05 25.70
CA ASP A 136 6.42 22.50 26.21
C ASP A 136 6.65 21.08 26.78
N ASP A 137 6.82 21.06 28.09
CA ASP A 137 6.82 19.91 28.99
C ASP A 137 5.47 19.18 28.92
N ILE A 138 5.41 18.04 28.23
CA ILE A 138 4.32 17.06 28.43
C ILE A 138 4.87 15.89 29.25
N SER A 139 4.65 16.02 30.56
CA SER A 139 4.86 14.98 31.55
C SER A 139 3.79 13.90 31.40
N THR A 140 4.10 12.80 30.71
CA THR A 140 3.30 11.57 30.82
C THR A 140 3.80 10.75 32.00
N SER A 141 3.06 10.89 33.10
CA SER A 141 3.13 10.08 34.32
C SER A 141 3.12 8.59 34.01
N ASN A 142 4.12 7.89 34.57
CA ASN A 142 4.14 6.45 34.74
C ASN A 142 2.91 6.00 35.54
N GLY A 143 2.20 5.00 35.03
CA GLY A 143 1.27 4.18 35.80
C GLY A 143 1.86 2.78 35.89
N GLU A 144 2.48 2.50 37.03
CA GLU A 144 2.89 1.17 37.48
C GLU A 144 1.69 0.43 38.11
N GLU A 145 1.84 -0.90 38.22
CA GLU A 145 1.05 -1.86 39.01
C GLU A 145 -0.33 -2.28 38.43
N SER A 146 -0.73 -3.55 38.39
CA SER A 146 -0.44 -4.64 39.33
C SER A 146 -0.31 -6.03 38.67
N ASP A 147 0.62 -6.82 39.20
CA ASP A 147 0.59 -8.28 39.23
C ASP A 147 -0.61 -8.77 40.04
N GLU A 148 -1.39 -9.70 39.49
CA GLU A 148 -2.07 -10.73 40.28
C GLU A 148 -1.87 -12.08 39.55
N GLU A 149 -0.92 -12.85 40.09
CA GLU A 149 -0.88 -14.29 40.00
C GLU A 149 -2.12 -14.86 40.71
N ASP A 150 -2.72 -15.91 40.15
CA ASP A 150 -3.51 -16.99 40.79
C ASP A 150 -4.29 -17.68 39.64
N GLU A 151 -4.52 -18.98 39.55
CA GLU A 151 -4.20 -20.16 40.32
C GLU A 151 -4.82 -21.33 39.51
N ASP A 152 -4.21 -22.53 39.59
CA ASP A 152 -4.73 -23.86 39.25
C ASP A 152 -5.43 -24.15 37.88
N GLY A 153 -5.32 -25.32 37.25
CA GLY A 153 -4.82 -26.61 37.67
C GLY A 153 -5.90 -27.68 37.53
N TYR A 154 -6.17 -28.22 36.33
CA TYR A 154 -6.73 -29.58 36.20
C TYR A 154 -6.14 -30.35 35.00
N MET A 155 -5.54 -31.48 35.35
CA MET A 155 -5.07 -32.56 34.49
C MET A 155 -6.20 -33.53 34.12
N THR A 156 -5.92 -34.33 33.10
CA THR A 156 -6.62 -35.46 32.47
C THR A 156 -7.21 -36.55 33.37
N ALA A 157 -8.26 -37.21 32.88
CA ALA A 157 -8.53 -38.68 32.99
C ALA A 157 -9.46 -39.08 31.82
N ALA A 158 -9.04 -40.01 30.92
CA ALA A 158 -9.25 -41.46 30.95
C ALA A 158 -10.75 -41.84 30.81
N GLU A 159 -11.17 -42.38 29.65
CA GLU A 159 -11.43 -43.81 29.35
C GLU A 159 -12.88 -44.23 29.64
N GLU A 160 -13.29 -45.35 29.00
CA GLU A 160 -14.61 -46.03 28.94
C GLU A 160 -15.43 -45.68 27.69
N GLU A 161 -15.81 -46.60 26.79
CA GLU A 161 -15.61 -48.04 26.61
C GLU A 161 -15.94 -48.37 25.14
#